data_AF-A0A0D0SGQ9-F1
#
_entry.id   AF-A0A0D0SGQ9-F1
#
_cell.length_a   1.000
_cell.length_b   1.000
_cell.length_c   1.000
_cell.angle_alpha   90.00
_cell.angle_beta   90.00
_cell.angle_gamma   90.00
#
_symmetry.space_group_name_H-M   'P 1'
#
loop_
_entity.id
_entity.type
_entity.pdbx_description
1 polymer ?
#
loop_
_entity_poly.entity_id
_entity_poly.type
_entity_poly.pdbx_seq_one_letter_code
_entity_poly.pdbx_strand_id
1 'polypeptide(L)' 'MDEYRLVDTKGKDVGSVKPLGDGENIVWFKKDMLRMNDNELENFKSEHKLNRIEETNIFDFL' A
#
# COMPACT_ATOMS: atom_id res chain seq x y z
N MET A 1 7.43 -11.28 3.52
CA MET A 1 6.25 -10.41 3.35
C MET A 1 6.55 -9.56 2.14
N ASP A 2 5.67 -9.64 1.15
CA ASP A 2 5.91 -8.99 -0.13
C ASP A 2 5.32 -7.58 -0.11
N GLU A 3 6.02 -6.67 -0.78
CA GLU A 3 5.59 -5.29 -0.99
C GLU A 3 4.27 -5.28 -1.79
N TYR A 4 3.37 -4.37 -1.48
CA TYR A 4 2.11 -4.22 -2.20
C TYR A 4 1.88 -2.79 -2.66
N ARG A 5 1.04 -2.62 -3.68
CA ARG A 5 0.78 -1.31 -4.29
C ARG A 5 -0.40 -0.61 -3.65
N LEU A 6 -0.32 0.72 -3.58
CA LEU A 6 -1.41 1.61 -3.19
C LEU A 6 -1.98 2.28 -4.44
N VAL A 7 -3.29 2.12 -4.62
CA VAL A 7 -4.02 2.82 -5.67
C VAL A 7 -5.05 3.77 -5.09
N ASP A 8 -5.37 4.85 -5.80
CA ASP A 8 -6.52 5.69 -5.45
C ASP A 8 -7.86 5.00 -5.80
N THR A 9 -8.98 5.63 -5.43
CA THR A 9 -10.32 5.09 -5.74
C THR A 9 -10.65 5.00 -7.23
N LYS A 10 -9.82 5.59 -8.10
CA LYS A 10 -9.94 5.50 -9.55
C LYS A 10 -9.03 4.40 -10.13
N GLY A 11 -8.32 3.66 -9.28
CA GLY A 11 -7.41 2.59 -9.68
C GLY A 11 -6.03 3.10 -10.14
N LYS A 12 -5.70 4.38 -9.92
CA LYS A 12 -4.39 4.92 -10.29
C LYS A 12 -3.35 4.55 -9.24
N ASP A 13 -2.21 4.02 -9.69
CA ASP A 13 -1.03 3.78 -8.84
C ASP A 13 -0.47 5.09 -8.27
N VAL A 14 -0.34 5.13 -6.94
CA VAL A 14 0.11 6.31 -6.19
C VAL A 14 1.21 6.00 -5.20
N GLY A 15 1.60 4.73 -5.05
CA GLY A 15 2.58 4.34 -4.06
C GLY A 15 2.67 2.84 -3.80
N SER A 16 3.49 2.49 -2.81
CA SER A 16 3.66 1.12 -2.34
C SER A 16 3.91 1.07 -0.84
N VAL A 17 3.71 -0.11 -0.26
CA VAL A 17 3.95 -0.39 1.15
C VAL A 17 4.79 -1.64 1.26
N LYS A 18 5.89 -1.53 2.02
CA LYS A 18 6.72 -2.66 2.44
C LYS A 18 6.57 -2.88 3.94
N PRO A 19 5.92 -3.99 4.35
CA PRO A 19 5.91 -4.39 5.75
C PRO A 19 7.33 -4.73 6.22
N LEU A 20 7.73 -4.20 7.38
CA LEU A 20 9.03 -4.45 8.00
C LEU A 20 8.99 -5.59 9.04
N GLY A 21 7.80 -6.03 9.44
CA GLY A 21 7.60 -6.91 10.60
C GLY A 21 7.19 -6.13 11.84
N ASP A 22 6.71 -6.83 12.87
CA ASP A 22 6.28 -6.26 14.17
C ASP A 22 5.25 -5.12 14.07
N GLY A 23 4.44 -5.12 13.01
CA GLY A 23 3.40 -4.11 12.75
C GLY A 23 3.92 -2.77 12.22
N GLU A 24 5.17 -2.72 11.75
CA GLU A 24 5.79 -1.53 11.16
C GLU A 24 5.84 -1.62 9.63
N ASN A 25 5.70 -0.47 8.97
CA ASN A 25 5.62 -0.35 7.52
C ASN A 25 6.46 0.83 7.01
N ILE A 26 7.07 0.66 5.83
CA ILE A 26 7.55 1.77 5.00
C ILE A 26 6.54 2.00 3.88
N VAL A 27 6.09 3.24 3.75
CA VAL A 27 5.12 3.68 2.74
C VAL A 27 5.82 4.65 1.81
N TRP A 28 5.91 4.32 0.53
CA TRP A 28 6.28 5.27 -0.51
C TRP A 28 5.00 5.81 -1.12
N PHE A 29 4.74 7.10 -0.96
CA PHE A 29 3.53 7.74 -1.47
C PHE A 29 3.87 9.02 -2.22
N LYS A 30 3.51 9.05 -3.52
CA LYS A 30 3.88 10.10 -4.48
C LYS A 30 5.39 10.32 -4.58
N LYS A 31 5.99 11.04 -3.63
CA LYS A 31 7.42 11.38 -3.58
C LYS A 31 8.00 11.28 -2.16
N ASP A 32 7.16 10.97 -1.18
CA ASP A 32 7.54 10.91 0.22
C ASP A 32 7.72 9.46 0.65
N MET A 33 8.68 9.24 1.54
CA MET A 33 8.87 7.96 2.23
C MET A 33 8.49 8.17 3.69
N LEU A 34 7.45 7.47 4.12
CA LEU A 34 6.90 7.55 5.47
C LEU A 34 7.13 6.22 6.18
N ARG A 35 7.38 6.28 7.48
CA ARG A 35 7.39 5.10 8.34
C ARG A 35 6.18 5.18 9.25
N MET A 36 5.38 4.11 9.26
CA MET A 36 4.08 4.06 9.94
C MET A 36 3.83 2.68 10.51
N ASN A 37 3.21 2.60 11.68
CA ASN A 37 2.68 1.32 12.17
C ASN A 37 1.35 0.96 11.47
N ASP A 38 0.84 -0.25 11.72
CA ASP A 38 -0.39 -0.76 11.09
C ASP A 38 -1.61 0.16 11.30
N ASN A 39 -1.78 0.72 12.50
CA ASN A 39 -2.92 1.61 12.79
C ASN A 39 -2.79 2.95 12.04
N GLU A 40 -1.59 3.52 12.01
CA GLU A 40 -1.30 4.74 11.25
C GLU A 40 -1.53 4.52 9.76
N LEU A 41 -1.12 3.36 9.24
CA LEU A 41 -1.31 2.98 7.85
C LEU A 41 -2.79 2.80 7.48
N GLU A 42 -3.60 2.18 8.34
CA GLU A 42 -5.06 2.08 8.11
C GLU A 42 -5.72 3.46 8.05
N ASN A 43 -5.36 4.35 8.99
CA ASN A 43 -5.86 5.73 9.00
C ASN A 43 -5.42 6.49 7.74
N PHE A 44 -4.14 6.38 7.38
CA PHE A 44 -3.58 7.01 6.18
C PHE A 44 -4.32 6.57 4.90
N LYS A 45 -4.59 5.26 4.75
CA LYS A 45 -5.36 4.76 3.60
C LYS A 45 -6.77 5.33 3.57
N SER A 46 -7.44 5.42 4.73
CA SER A 46 -8.79 5.98 4.83
C SER A 46 -8.83 7.47 4.45
N GLU A 47 -7.93 8.27 5.03
CA GLU A 47 -7.82 9.72 4.79
C GLU A 47 -7.53 10.04 3.32
N HIS A 48 -6.64 9.27 2.70
CA HIS A 48 -6.25 9.45 1.30
C HIS A 48 -7.11 8.66 0.30
N LYS A 49 -8.12 7.91 0.78
CA LYS A 49 -9.00 7.04 -0.01
C LYS A 49 -8.21 6.08 -0.90
N LEU A 50 -7.33 5.30 -0.28
CA LEU A 50 -6.42 4.38 -0.95
C LEU A 50 -6.88 2.94 -0.77
N ASN A 51 -6.70 2.15 -1.82
CA ASN A 51 -6.92 0.71 -1.80
C ASN A 51 -5.58 -0.02 -1.94
N ARG A 52 -5.46 -1.15 -1.25
CA ARG A 52 -4.34 -2.09 -1.43
C ARG A 52 -4.61 -2.97 -2.66
N ILE A 53 -3.60 -3.11 -3.51
CA ILE A 53 -3.55 -4.17 -4.52
C ILE A 53 -2.43 -5.12 -4.12
N GLU A 54 -2.81 -6.31 -3.66
CA GLU A 54 -1.90 -7.45 -3.63
C GLU A 54 -1.62 -7.83 -5.09
N GLU A 55 -0.36 -8.14 -5.44
CA GLU A 55 -0.04 -8.65 -6.78
C GLU A 55 -0.67 -10.04 -6.96
N THR A 56 -1.97 -10.07 -7.22
CA THR A 56 -2.62 -11.26 -7.74
C THR A 56 -2.11 -11.40 -9.17
N ASN A 57 -1.30 -12.42 -9.42
CA ASN A 57 -0.90 -12.84 -10.76
C ASN A 57 -2.15 -12.87 -11.65
N ILE A 58 -2.29 -11.88 -12.54
CA ILE A 58 -3.40 -11.79 -13.51
C ILE A 58 -3.31 -12.94 -14.53
N PHE A 59 -2.27 -13.79 -14.43
CA PHE A 59 -2.05 -14.96 -15.27
C PHE A 59 -2.89 -16.20 -14.91
N ASP A 60 -3.64 -16.21 -13.80
CA ASP A 60 -4.53 -17.35 -13.45
C ASP A 60 -5.89 -17.32 -14.19
N PHE A 61 -6.08 -16.45 -15.19
CA PHE A 61 -7.32 -16.33 -15.98
C PHE A 61 -7.19 -16.74 -17.46
N LEU A 62 -6.08 -17.37 -17.89
CA LEU A 62 -5.89 -17.84 -19.27
C LEU A 62 -5.92 -19.37 -19.39
#